data_AF-A0A5A7MBG8-F1
#
_entry.id   AF-A0A5A7MBG8-F1
#
_cell.length_a   1.000
_cell.length_b   1.000
_cell.length_c   1.000
_cell.angle_alpha   90.00
_cell.angle_beta   90.00
_cell.angle_gamma   90.00
#
_symmetry.space_group_name_H-M   'P 1'
#
loop_
_entity.id
_entity.type
_entity.pdbx_description
1 polymer ?
#
loop_
_entity_poly.entity_id
_entity_poly.type
_entity_poly.pdbx_seq_one_letter_code
_entity_poly.pdbx_strand_id
1 'polypeptide(L)'
;MKILNPQRQKGMALIMVLLFLVLLTGVSVWGVRKSILSEGMARNQLDKEAAREAAETALRDAERDIFNPTPNVANNASCSRGDWQITSNDFTADCRKGLCLMADSLYTTADWSKAVGGEVWWPSSKGGLWNNVFSEKPQRVPSTAANCDFTGGVPLGSFTGAAALKGVARQPEYIVEYFRRKNVRINLNETQVSSQGQKANQWSAMYRITARGFGYSANTQVVLQTVFFP
;
A
#
# COMPACT_ATOMS: atom_id res chain seq x y z
N MET A 1 24.92 77.38 -47.62
CA MET A 1 24.55 75.96 -47.76
C MET A 1 25.44 75.15 -46.82
N LYS A 2 24.93 74.72 -45.65
CA LYS A 2 25.73 74.00 -44.63
C LYS A 2 25.70 72.50 -44.94
N ILE A 3 26.85 71.92 -45.24
CA ILE A 3 27.01 70.49 -45.52
C ILE A 3 27.04 69.76 -44.16
N LEU A 4 26.06 68.90 -43.91
CA LEU A 4 26.00 68.06 -42.70
C LEU A 4 26.97 66.88 -42.86
N ASN A 5 27.94 66.79 -41.96
CA ASN A 5 28.95 65.74 -41.93
C ASN A 5 28.32 64.41 -41.44
N PRO A 6 28.38 63.30 -42.19
CA PRO A 6 27.78 62.04 -41.76
C PRO A 6 28.62 61.39 -40.65
N GLN A 7 28.06 61.33 -39.45
CA GLN A 7 28.62 60.59 -38.32
C GLN A 7 28.68 59.10 -38.68
N ARG A 8 29.89 58.50 -38.68
CA ARG A 8 30.08 57.05 -38.79
C ARG A 8 29.50 56.37 -37.55
N GLN A 9 28.29 55.83 -37.66
CA GLN A 9 27.71 54.95 -36.64
C GLN A 9 28.54 53.66 -36.53
N LYS A 10 29.23 53.48 -35.40
CA LYS A 10 29.88 52.21 -35.06
C LYS A 10 28.84 51.26 -34.47
N GLY A 11 28.78 50.05 -35.01
CA GLY A 11 27.73 49.05 -34.76
C GLY A 11 27.68 48.49 -33.34
N MET A 12 27.02 49.22 -32.44
CA MET A 12 26.65 48.78 -31.07
C MET A 12 25.25 48.15 -31.00
N ALA A 13 24.41 48.35 -32.04
CA ALA A 13 23.02 47.90 -32.06
C ALA A 13 22.89 46.37 -31.97
N LEU A 14 23.75 45.62 -32.68
CA LEU A 14 23.75 44.16 -32.65
C LEU A 14 24.01 43.62 -31.24
N ILE A 15 24.97 44.21 -30.51
CA ILE A 15 25.37 43.78 -29.17
C ILE A 15 24.23 44.03 -28.18
N MET A 16 23.58 45.20 -28.27
CA MET A 16 22.43 45.53 -27.42
C MET A 16 21.27 44.57 -27.66
N VAL A 17 20.92 44.31 -28.94
CA VAL A 17 19.86 43.36 -29.29
C VAL A 17 20.18 41.97 -28.78
N LEU A 18 21.42 41.50 -28.95
CA LEU A 18 21.83 40.18 -28.49
C LEU A 18 21.79 40.06 -26.96
N LEU A 19 22.23 41.09 -26.23
CA LEU A 19 22.12 41.15 -24.78
C LEU A 19 20.66 41.07 -24.31
N PHE A 20 19.77 41.86 -24.91
CA PHE A 20 18.34 41.82 -24.60
C PHE A 20 17.73 40.45 -24.91
N LEU A 21 18.08 39.84 -26.05
CA LEU A 21 17.62 38.48 -26.40
C LEU A 21 18.10 37.45 -25.37
N VAL A 22 19.35 37.52 -24.92
CA VAL A 22 19.89 36.62 -23.88
C VAL A 22 19.16 36.80 -22.55
N LEU A 23 18.85 38.04 -22.15
CA LEU A 23 18.12 38.31 -20.91
C LEU A 23 16.68 37.79 -20.98
N LEU A 24 15.97 38.07 -22.08
CA LEU A 24 14.58 37.62 -22.27
C LEU A 24 14.49 36.08 -22.34
N THR A 25 15.42 35.43 -23.03
CA THR A 25 15.48 33.97 -23.09
C THR A 25 15.81 33.36 -21.73
N GLY A 26 16.72 33.97 -20.95
CA GLY A 26 17.05 33.52 -19.60
C GLY A 26 15.83 33.51 -18.65
N VAL A 27 15.06 34.60 -18.62
CA VAL A 27 13.83 34.70 -17.82
C VAL A 27 12.79 33.67 -18.28
N SER A 28 12.63 33.51 -19.59
CA SER A 28 11.67 32.56 -20.18
C SER A 28 12.00 31.12 -19.82
N VAL A 29 13.26 30.70 -19.98
CA VAL A 29 13.72 29.34 -19.67
C VAL A 29 13.56 29.02 -18.17
N TRP A 30 13.82 29.99 -17.30
CA TRP A 30 13.66 29.79 -15.86
C TRP A 30 12.20 29.60 -15.45
N GLY A 31 11.27 30.34 -16.05
CA GLY A 31 9.82 30.15 -15.86
C GLY A 31 9.35 28.75 -16.28
N VAL A 32 9.79 28.27 -17.45
CA VAL A 32 9.46 26.94 -17.97
C VAL A 32 9.95 25.83 -17.04
N ARG A 33 11.20 25.91 -16.55
CA ARG A 33 11.77 24.91 -15.63
C ARG A 33 11.01 24.82 -14.31
N LYS A 34 10.54 25.93 -13.74
CA LYS A 34 9.72 25.91 -12.53
C LYS A 34 8.38 25.21 -12.74
N SER A 35 7.72 25.44 -13.87
CA SER A 35 6.45 24.80 -14.20
C SER A 35 6.57 23.27 -14.28
N ILE A 36 7.60 22.78 -14.98
CA ILE A 36 7.82 21.33 -15.16
C ILE A 36 8.09 20.63 -13.82
N LEU A 37 8.87 21.26 -12.93
CA LEU A 37 9.13 20.70 -11.59
C LEU A 37 7.86 20.63 -10.74
N SER A 38 7.04 21.69 -10.76
CA SER A 38 5.77 21.72 -10.02
C SER A 38 4.79 20.67 -10.52
N GLU A 39 4.71 20.46 -11.84
CA GLU A 39 3.87 19.43 -12.45
C GLU A 39 4.32 18.02 -12.05
N GLY A 40 5.63 17.73 -12.09
CA GLY A 40 6.18 16.45 -11.67
C GLY A 40 5.93 16.14 -10.19
N MET A 41 6.04 17.14 -9.33
CA MET A 41 5.71 17.01 -7.90
C MET A 41 4.22 16.74 -7.69
N ALA A 42 3.35 17.50 -8.36
CA ALA A 42 1.90 17.30 -8.28
C ALA A 42 1.50 15.89 -8.74
N ARG A 43 2.09 15.39 -9.84
CA ARG A 43 1.81 14.04 -10.35
C ARG A 43 2.27 12.96 -9.37
N ASN A 44 3.44 13.10 -8.76
CA ASN A 44 3.93 12.16 -7.76
C ASN A 44 3.06 12.16 -6.48
N GLN A 45 2.56 13.33 -6.07
CA GLN A 45 1.65 13.41 -4.93
C GLN A 45 0.32 12.71 -5.25
N LEU A 46 -0.28 12.99 -6.40
CA LEU A 46 -1.52 12.34 -6.84
C LEU A 46 -1.38 10.81 -6.93
N ASP A 47 -0.24 10.33 -7.44
CA ASP A 47 0.05 8.90 -7.53
C ASP A 47 0.13 8.23 -6.16
N LYS A 48 0.71 8.91 -5.15
CA LYS A 48 0.76 8.43 -3.77
C LYS A 48 -0.61 8.42 -3.10
N GLU A 49 -1.44 9.45 -3.33
CA GLU A 49 -2.81 9.46 -2.79
C GLU A 49 -3.64 8.32 -3.38
N ALA A 50 -3.54 8.08 -4.70
CA ALA A 50 -4.20 6.95 -5.34
C ALA A 50 -3.73 5.60 -4.77
N ALA A 51 -2.42 5.45 -4.53
CA ALA A 51 -1.87 4.26 -3.87
C ALA A 51 -2.41 4.09 -2.43
N ARG A 52 -2.59 5.20 -1.69
CA ARG A 52 -3.14 5.19 -0.32
C ARG A 52 -4.61 4.78 -0.31
N GLU A 53 -5.43 5.32 -1.21
CA GLU A 53 -6.84 4.94 -1.37
C GLU A 53 -6.97 3.46 -1.76
N ALA A 54 -6.10 2.96 -2.64
CA ALA A 54 -6.05 1.55 -2.99
C ALA A 54 -5.69 0.67 -1.78
N ALA A 55 -4.72 1.10 -0.96
CA ALA A 55 -4.35 0.40 0.27
C ALA A 55 -5.51 0.37 1.29
N GLU A 56 -6.22 1.48 1.48
CA GLU A 56 -7.40 1.56 2.35
C GLU A 56 -8.52 0.64 1.87
N THR A 57 -8.69 0.52 0.56
CA THR A 57 -9.67 -0.40 -0.03
C THR A 57 -9.33 -1.85 0.28
N ALA A 58 -8.06 -2.25 0.13
CA ALA A 58 -7.62 -3.60 0.51
C ALA A 58 -7.71 -3.86 2.03
N LEU A 59 -7.50 -2.84 2.85
CA LEU A 59 -7.67 -2.94 4.31
C LEU A 59 -9.13 -3.23 4.67
N ARG A 60 -10.08 -2.46 4.11
CA ARG A 60 -11.52 -2.72 4.30
C ARG A 60 -11.94 -4.08 3.77
N ASP A 61 -11.32 -4.53 2.67
CA ASP A 61 -11.56 -5.84 2.12
C ASP A 61 -11.12 -6.97 3.05
N ALA A 62 -9.96 -6.81 3.68
CA ALA A 62 -9.44 -7.74 4.68
C ALA A 62 -10.35 -7.81 5.92
N GLU A 63 -10.83 -6.66 6.42
CA GLU A 63 -11.77 -6.63 7.54
C GLU A 63 -13.06 -7.39 7.19
N ARG A 64 -13.57 -7.23 5.96
CA ARG A 64 -14.76 -7.96 5.48
C ARG A 64 -14.49 -9.46 5.33
N ASP A 65 -13.32 -9.85 4.83
CA ASP A 65 -12.88 -11.24 4.72
C ASP A 65 -12.79 -11.92 6.10
N ILE A 66 -12.26 -11.21 7.11
CA ILE A 66 -12.16 -11.71 8.49
C ILE A 66 -13.54 -11.79 9.16
N PHE A 67 -14.40 -10.79 8.96
CA PHE A 67 -15.69 -10.70 9.63
C PHE A 67 -16.72 -11.70 9.08
N ASN A 68 -16.70 -11.98 7.78
CA ASN A 68 -17.68 -12.86 7.14
C ASN A 68 -17.03 -13.82 6.12
N PRO A 69 -16.17 -14.73 6.58
CA PRO A 69 -15.60 -15.76 5.72
C PRO A 69 -16.69 -16.73 5.24
N THR A 70 -16.58 -17.18 4.00
CA THR A 70 -17.54 -18.12 3.41
C THR A 70 -16.84 -19.40 2.94
N PRO A 71 -17.44 -20.59 3.17
CA PRO A 71 -16.88 -21.87 2.69
C PRO A 71 -17.12 -22.11 1.21
N ASN A 72 -18.01 -21.33 0.59
CA ASN A 72 -18.26 -21.32 -0.85
C ASN A 72 -17.64 -20.07 -1.47
N VAL A 73 -17.48 -20.06 -2.79
CA VAL A 73 -17.02 -18.87 -3.51
C VAL A 73 -18.10 -17.81 -3.43
N ALA A 74 -17.79 -16.65 -2.87
CA ALA A 74 -18.74 -15.53 -2.80
C ALA A 74 -19.03 -14.98 -4.20
N ASN A 75 -20.16 -14.28 -4.36
CA ASN A 75 -20.52 -13.66 -5.64
C ASN A 75 -19.38 -12.74 -6.12
N ASN A 76 -18.90 -12.96 -7.35
CA ASN A 76 -17.82 -12.18 -7.97
C ASN A 76 -16.43 -12.29 -7.28
N ALA A 77 -16.27 -13.24 -6.36
CA ALA A 77 -14.97 -13.60 -5.80
C ALA A 77 -14.22 -14.57 -6.73
N SER A 78 -12.89 -14.54 -6.69
CA SER A 78 -12.06 -15.48 -7.45
C SER A 78 -12.00 -16.85 -6.76
N CYS A 79 -11.96 -16.86 -5.44
CA CYS A 79 -11.70 -18.04 -4.62
C CYS A 79 -12.61 -18.09 -3.40
N SER A 80 -12.79 -19.29 -2.84
CA SER A 80 -13.44 -19.45 -1.54
C SER A 80 -12.41 -19.46 -0.42
N ARG A 81 -12.81 -19.00 0.77
CA ARG A 81 -11.99 -19.17 1.98
C ARG A 81 -11.91 -20.65 2.35
N GLY A 82 -13.03 -21.36 2.27
CA GLY A 82 -13.17 -22.78 2.57
C GLY A 82 -13.83 -23.08 3.92
N ASP A 83 -13.98 -22.07 4.78
CA ASP A 83 -14.48 -22.21 6.15
C ASP A 83 -15.46 -21.10 6.54
N TRP A 84 -16.29 -21.38 7.54
CA TRP A 84 -17.26 -20.43 8.12
C TRP A 84 -16.65 -19.46 9.14
N GLN A 85 -15.42 -19.74 9.59
CA GLN A 85 -14.71 -18.90 10.53
C GLN A 85 -13.21 -19.08 10.34
N ILE A 86 -12.47 -17.99 10.45
CA ILE A 86 -11.01 -18.03 10.49
C ILE A 86 -10.57 -18.26 11.93
N THR A 87 -9.81 -19.33 12.14
CA THR A 87 -9.29 -19.77 13.43
C THR A 87 -7.78 -19.60 13.49
N SER A 88 -7.19 -19.73 14.69
CA SER A 88 -5.73 -19.63 14.86
C SER A 88 -4.93 -20.67 14.08
N ASN A 89 -5.56 -21.80 13.71
CA ASN A 89 -4.89 -22.89 12.99
C ASN A 89 -4.74 -22.60 11.48
N ASP A 90 -5.47 -21.63 10.95
CA ASP A 90 -5.43 -21.27 9.53
C ASP A 90 -4.23 -20.36 9.21
N PHE A 91 -3.59 -19.80 10.23
CA PHE A 91 -2.43 -18.93 10.10
C PHE A 91 -1.15 -19.76 10.05
N THR A 92 -0.37 -19.60 8.98
CA THR A 92 0.88 -20.32 8.78
C THR A 92 2.07 -19.37 8.66
N ALA A 93 3.28 -19.84 8.92
CA ALA A 93 4.49 -19.03 8.75
C ALA A 93 4.71 -18.60 7.29
N ASP A 94 4.23 -19.40 6.32
CA ASP A 94 4.35 -19.13 4.88
C ASP A 94 3.23 -18.25 4.32
N CYS A 95 2.37 -17.69 5.17
CA CYS A 95 1.30 -16.79 4.75
C CYS A 95 0.32 -17.41 3.74
N ARG A 96 -0.10 -18.67 3.95
CA ARG A 96 -1.01 -19.35 3.03
C ARG A 96 -2.34 -18.59 2.96
N LYS A 97 -2.82 -18.29 1.74
CA LYS A 97 -4.01 -17.46 1.49
C LYS A 97 -3.98 -16.11 2.22
N GLY A 98 -2.80 -15.56 2.49
CA GLY A 98 -2.58 -14.31 3.23
C GLY A 98 -2.83 -14.37 4.73
N LEU A 99 -2.94 -15.57 5.30
CA LEU A 99 -3.03 -15.78 6.75
C LEU A 99 -1.66 -16.13 7.30
N CYS A 100 -1.08 -15.22 8.07
CA CYS A 100 0.30 -15.31 8.54
C CYS A 100 0.38 -15.48 10.05
N LEU A 101 1.21 -16.41 10.48
CA LEU A 101 1.56 -16.60 11.87
C LEU A 101 3.02 -16.22 12.08
N MET A 102 3.25 -15.28 13.01
CA MET A 102 4.58 -14.94 13.49
C MET A 102 4.67 -15.30 14.96
N ALA A 103 5.61 -16.18 15.32
CA ALA A 103 5.80 -16.56 16.71
C ALA A 103 6.36 -15.37 17.52
N ASP A 104 5.89 -15.20 18.76
CA ASP A 104 6.31 -14.11 19.65
C ASP A 104 7.84 -14.05 19.86
N SER A 105 8.52 -15.20 19.84
CA SER A 105 9.97 -15.27 19.94
C SER A 105 10.69 -14.56 18.79
N LEU A 106 10.11 -14.56 17.57
CA LEU A 106 10.70 -13.92 16.40
C LEU A 106 10.70 -12.39 16.49
N TYR A 107 9.72 -11.80 17.19
CA TYR A 107 9.69 -10.36 17.44
C TYR A 107 10.90 -9.89 18.26
N THR A 108 11.36 -10.70 19.22
CA THR A 108 12.53 -10.36 20.05
C THR A 108 13.86 -10.44 19.30
N THR A 109 13.87 -11.13 18.16
CA THR A 109 15.05 -11.29 17.30
C THR A 109 15.09 -10.32 16.12
N ALA A 110 14.10 -9.43 16.01
CA ALA A 110 14.00 -8.48 14.90
C ALA A 110 15.14 -7.44 14.93
N ASP A 111 15.98 -7.47 13.90
CA ASP A 111 17.06 -6.51 13.66
C ASP A 111 16.76 -5.71 12.39
N TRP A 112 16.25 -4.50 12.59
CA TRP A 112 15.90 -3.55 11.52
C TRP A 112 17.10 -3.13 10.68
N SER A 113 18.30 -3.10 11.26
CA SER A 113 19.54 -2.72 10.57
C SER A 113 20.01 -3.80 9.61
N LYS A 114 19.75 -5.07 9.93
CA LYS A 114 20.12 -6.23 9.12
C LYS A 114 18.98 -6.77 8.28
N ALA A 115 17.75 -6.29 8.49
CA ALA A 115 16.53 -6.85 7.91
C ALA A 115 16.44 -8.36 8.17
N VAL A 116 16.70 -8.77 9.42
CA VAL A 116 16.65 -10.15 9.89
C VAL A 116 15.63 -10.24 11.01
N GLY A 117 14.63 -11.13 10.86
CA GLY A 117 13.45 -11.09 11.71
C GLY A 117 12.68 -9.78 11.56
N GLY A 118 11.41 -9.78 11.95
CA GLY A 118 10.55 -8.60 11.79
C GLY A 118 9.13 -8.98 11.38
N GLU A 119 8.27 -7.97 11.22
CA GLU A 119 6.86 -8.13 10.89
C GLU A 119 6.65 -8.95 9.60
N VAL A 120 5.50 -9.59 9.44
CA VAL A 120 5.25 -10.44 8.26
C VAL A 120 5.41 -9.70 6.91
N TRP A 121 5.08 -8.40 6.90
CA TRP A 121 5.24 -7.54 5.73
C TRP A 121 6.70 -7.09 5.51
N TRP A 122 7.61 -7.44 6.43
CA TRP A 122 9.04 -7.12 6.44
C TRP A 122 9.86 -8.00 7.43
N PRO A 123 10.80 -8.90 7.05
CA PRO A 123 11.32 -9.27 5.72
C PRO A 123 11.59 -10.80 5.50
N SER A 124 12.13 -11.18 4.33
CA SER A 124 13.22 -12.18 4.29
C SER A 124 14.56 -11.59 3.83
N SER A 125 14.54 -10.52 3.01
CA SER A 125 15.43 -9.34 3.13
C SER A 125 15.00 -8.24 2.15
N LYS A 126 13.92 -7.51 2.47
CA LYS A 126 13.33 -6.34 1.72
C LYS A 126 12.23 -6.61 0.68
N GLY A 127 11.63 -7.80 0.64
CA GLY A 127 10.46 -8.09 -0.21
C GLY A 127 9.17 -8.47 0.54
N GLY A 128 9.25 -8.66 1.86
CA GLY A 128 8.18 -9.19 2.72
C GLY A 128 7.68 -10.58 2.29
N LEU A 129 6.73 -11.16 3.05
CA LEU A 129 6.03 -12.38 2.63
C LEU A 129 4.88 -12.08 1.68
N TRP A 130 5.01 -11.05 0.83
CA TRP A 130 3.95 -10.66 -0.08
C TRP A 130 3.74 -11.63 -1.23
N ASN A 131 4.74 -12.45 -1.58
CA ASN A 131 4.82 -13.17 -2.86
C ASN A 131 4.57 -12.22 -4.05
N ASN A 132 5.63 -11.64 -4.62
CA ASN A 132 5.51 -10.70 -5.74
C ASN A 132 5.36 -11.40 -7.11
N VAL A 133 5.12 -12.71 -7.14
CA VAL A 133 4.81 -13.48 -8.35
C VAL A 133 3.30 -13.51 -8.57
N PHE A 134 2.76 -12.43 -9.13
CA PHE A 134 1.31 -12.22 -9.27
C PHE A 134 0.59 -13.25 -10.16
N SER A 135 1.33 -13.96 -11.02
CA SER A 135 0.78 -15.06 -11.83
C SER A 135 0.44 -16.31 -11.02
N GLU A 136 0.98 -16.43 -9.80
CA GLU A 136 0.68 -17.52 -8.85
C GLU A 136 -0.48 -17.17 -7.91
N LYS A 137 -1.15 -16.05 -8.16
CA LYS A 137 -2.26 -15.55 -7.34
C LYS A 137 -3.54 -15.44 -8.17
N PRO A 138 -4.72 -15.43 -7.53
CA PRO A 138 -5.97 -15.17 -8.22
C PRO A 138 -5.94 -13.78 -8.86
N GLN A 139 -6.17 -13.73 -10.16
CA GLN A 139 -6.31 -12.48 -10.88
C GLN A 139 -7.74 -11.96 -10.74
N ARG A 140 -7.87 -10.62 -10.76
CA ARG A 140 -9.17 -9.97 -10.69
C ARG A 140 -9.67 -9.38 -12.00
N VAL A 141 -8.76 -9.17 -12.95
CA VAL A 141 -9.09 -8.64 -14.28
C VAL A 141 -8.46 -9.53 -15.33
N PRO A 142 -9.20 -10.50 -15.91
CA PRO A 142 -10.54 -10.95 -15.51
C PRO A 142 -10.51 -11.72 -14.18
N SER A 143 -11.66 -11.85 -13.50
CA SER A 143 -11.77 -12.69 -12.30
C SER A 143 -11.71 -14.16 -12.71
N THR A 144 -10.62 -14.83 -12.37
CA THR A 144 -10.43 -16.25 -12.66
C THR A 144 -10.43 -17.06 -11.38
N ALA A 145 -11.08 -18.23 -11.40
CA ALA A 145 -11.04 -19.20 -10.29
C ALA A 145 -9.77 -20.05 -10.31
N ALA A 146 -8.63 -19.42 -10.58
CA ALA A 146 -7.32 -20.05 -10.69
C ALA A 146 -6.42 -19.62 -9.53
N ASN A 147 -5.42 -20.44 -9.20
CA ASN A 147 -4.41 -20.16 -8.18
C ASN A 147 -4.97 -19.83 -6.78
N CYS A 148 -6.06 -20.50 -6.37
CA CYS A 148 -6.68 -20.26 -5.06
C CYS A 148 -5.88 -20.79 -3.86
N ASP A 149 -4.85 -21.59 -4.13
CA ASP A 149 -3.90 -22.07 -3.14
C ASP A 149 -2.54 -21.38 -3.35
N PHE A 150 -2.43 -20.17 -2.80
CA PHE A 150 -1.27 -19.31 -2.93
C PHE A 150 -0.71 -18.92 -1.57
N THR A 151 0.51 -18.39 -1.57
CA THR A 151 1.16 -17.80 -0.39
C THR A 151 1.29 -16.29 -0.57
N GLY A 152 1.30 -15.58 0.55
CA GLY A 152 1.50 -14.14 0.63
C GLY A 152 0.24 -13.31 0.44
N GLY A 153 0.39 -12.10 -0.10
CA GLY A 153 -0.67 -11.09 -0.12
C GLY A 153 -1.88 -11.50 -0.96
N VAL A 154 -3.08 -11.30 -0.42
CA VAL A 154 -4.37 -11.58 -1.04
C VAL A 154 -4.76 -10.40 -1.93
N PRO A 155 -4.89 -10.59 -3.25
CA PRO A 155 -5.40 -9.54 -4.13
C PRO A 155 -6.82 -9.14 -3.79
N LEU A 156 -7.15 -7.87 -3.98
CA LEU A 156 -8.46 -7.29 -3.69
C LEU A 156 -9.61 -8.17 -4.20
N GLY A 157 -10.52 -8.49 -3.27
CA GLY A 157 -11.74 -9.27 -3.43
C GLY A 157 -11.56 -10.67 -4.01
N SER A 158 -10.39 -11.26 -3.81
CA SER A 158 -10.17 -12.69 -4.05
C SER A 158 -11.18 -13.55 -3.30
N PHE A 159 -11.51 -13.19 -2.05
CA PHE A 159 -12.50 -13.91 -1.21
C PHE A 159 -13.83 -13.18 -1.05
N THR A 160 -13.84 -11.84 -1.05
CA THR A 160 -15.05 -11.05 -0.74
C THR A 160 -15.88 -10.66 -1.97
N GLY A 161 -15.30 -10.77 -3.18
CA GLY A 161 -15.90 -10.29 -4.42
C GLY A 161 -15.94 -8.76 -4.59
N ALA A 162 -15.19 -7.97 -3.81
CA ALA A 162 -15.12 -6.50 -3.93
C ALA A 162 -14.60 -6.04 -5.30
N ALA A 163 -15.29 -5.20 -6.08
CA ALA A 163 -14.92 -4.91 -7.47
C ALA A 163 -13.46 -4.43 -7.66
N ALA A 164 -12.85 -4.79 -8.81
CA ALA A 164 -11.50 -4.36 -9.16
C ALA A 164 -11.41 -2.82 -9.26
N LEU A 165 -10.34 -2.25 -8.71
CA LEU A 165 -10.06 -0.82 -8.83
C LEU A 165 -9.59 -0.48 -10.25
N LYS A 166 -10.07 0.65 -10.78
CA LYS A 166 -9.62 1.21 -12.05
C LYS A 166 -8.55 2.27 -11.77
N GLY A 167 -7.62 2.45 -12.71
CA GLY A 167 -6.59 3.48 -12.60
C GLY A 167 -5.41 3.14 -11.67
N VAL A 168 -5.36 1.92 -11.13
CA VAL A 168 -4.19 1.41 -10.42
C VAL A 168 -3.34 0.56 -11.37
N ALA A 169 -2.01 0.65 -11.25
CA ALA A 169 -1.09 -0.20 -11.99
C ALA A 169 -1.29 -1.68 -11.67
N ARG A 170 -1.67 -1.96 -10.43
CA ARG A 170 -1.91 -3.31 -9.88
C ARG A 170 -3.01 -3.25 -8.84
N GLN A 171 -3.78 -4.34 -8.75
CA GLN A 171 -4.77 -4.44 -7.67
C GLN A 171 -4.05 -4.45 -6.32
N PRO A 172 -4.61 -3.76 -5.30
CA PRO A 172 -4.01 -3.75 -3.98
C PRO A 172 -4.15 -5.13 -3.32
N GLU A 173 -3.29 -5.41 -2.36
CA GLU A 173 -3.23 -6.70 -1.68
C GLU A 173 -3.22 -6.51 -0.16
N TYR A 174 -3.68 -7.51 0.59
CA TYR A 174 -3.58 -7.50 2.05
C TYR A 174 -3.04 -8.81 2.60
N ILE A 175 -2.51 -8.74 3.82
CA ILE A 175 -2.09 -9.86 4.62
C ILE A 175 -2.69 -9.69 6.01
N VAL A 176 -3.12 -10.79 6.62
CA VAL A 176 -3.65 -10.83 7.97
C VAL A 176 -2.72 -11.62 8.85
N GLU A 177 -2.23 -11.00 9.90
CA GLU A 177 -1.42 -11.63 10.93
C GLU A 177 -2.25 -11.88 12.19
N TYR A 178 -2.13 -13.09 12.74
CA TYR A 178 -2.74 -13.44 14.02
C TYR A 178 -1.75 -13.23 15.17
N PHE A 179 -2.20 -12.52 16.21
CA PHE A 179 -1.47 -12.44 17.47
C PHE A 179 -2.44 -12.41 18.66
N ARG A 180 -1.99 -12.90 19.80
CA ARG A 180 -2.79 -12.92 21.03
C ARG A 180 -2.29 -11.86 21.99
N ARG A 181 -3.21 -11.13 22.61
CA ARG A 181 -2.86 -10.27 23.75
C ARG A 181 -3.76 -10.58 24.93
N LYS A 182 -3.16 -10.51 26.12
CA LYS A 182 -3.88 -10.58 27.38
C LYS A 182 -4.69 -9.29 27.51
N ASN A 183 -6.02 -9.41 27.64
CA ASN A 183 -6.86 -8.27 27.97
C ASN A 183 -6.49 -7.80 29.38
N VAL A 184 -5.71 -6.72 29.49
CA VAL A 184 -5.59 -5.98 30.75
C VAL A 184 -6.60 -4.85 30.63
N ARG A 185 -7.87 -5.10 30.98
CA ARG A 185 -8.77 -3.98 31.24
C ARG A 185 -8.16 -3.20 32.39
N ILE A 186 -7.87 -1.93 32.14
CA ILE A 186 -7.25 -0.97 33.07
C ILE A 186 -7.96 -1.08 34.44
N ASN A 187 -7.23 -1.56 35.45
CA ASN A 187 -7.56 -1.47 36.87
C ASN A 187 -8.97 -1.91 37.32
N LEU A 188 -9.49 -3.04 36.83
CA LEU A 188 -10.64 -3.69 37.49
C LEU A 188 -10.17 -4.97 38.17
N ASN A 189 -10.23 -4.98 39.51
CA ASN A 189 -10.16 -6.21 40.28
C ASN A 189 -11.22 -7.19 39.76
N GLU A 190 -10.79 -8.43 39.60
CA GLU A 190 -11.42 -9.52 38.89
C GLU A 190 -12.77 -9.94 39.51
N THR A 191 -13.89 -9.34 39.10
CA THR A 191 -15.23 -9.80 39.52
C THR A 191 -16.33 -9.75 38.46
N GLN A 192 -16.11 -9.17 37.28
CA GLN A 192 -17.19 -9.00 36.28
C GLN A 192 -16.84 -9.75 34.98
N VAL A 193 -17.54 -10.87 34.79
CA VAL A 193 -17.65 -11.62 33.53
C VAL A 193 -18.48 -10.79 32.54
N SER A 194 -18.05 -10.68 31.27
CA SER A 194 -18.92 -10.08 30.24
C SER A 194 -20.18 -10.94 30.05
N SER A 195 -21.21 -10.41 29.38
CA SER A 195 -22.47 -11.12 29.10
C SER A 195 -22.32 -12.46 28.34
N GLN A 196 -21.10 -12.81 27.91
CA GLN A 196 -20.73 -14.08 27.27
C GLN A 196 -19.93 -15.03 28.20
N GLY A 197 -19.83 -14.74 29.51
CA GLY A 197 -19.12 -15.59 30.46
C GLY A 197 -17.59 -15.59 30.31
N GLN A 198 -17.03 -14.62 29.57
CA GLN A 198 -15.59 -14.47 29.38
C GLN A 198 -14.97 -13.65 30.54
N LYS A 199 -13.91 -14.17 31.17
CA LYS A 199 -13.19 -13.47 32.25
C LYS A 199 -12.45 -12.25 31.67
N ALA A 200 -12.43 -11.14 32.41
CA ALA A 200 -11.77 -9.89 32.00
C ALA A 200 -10.26 -10.02 31.71
N ASN A 201 -9.60 -11.09 32.19
CA ASN A 201 -8.17 -11.37 32.03
C ASN A 201 -7.84 -12.44 30.95
N GLN A 202 -8.79 -12.75 30.07
CA GLN A 202 -8.60 -13.75 29.01
C GLN A 202 -7.80 -13.19 27.82
N TRP A 203 -7.04 -14.09 27.18
CA TRP A 203 -6.34 -13.83 25.93
C TRP A 203 -7.34 -13.60 24.80
N SER A 204 -7.32 -12.41 24.20
CA SER A 204 -8.11 -12.10 23.00
C SER A 204 -7.29 -12.37 21.75
N ALA A 205 -7.92 -12.96 20.74
CA ALA A 205 -7.41 -12.95 19.38
C ALA A 205 -7.46 -11.51 18.85
N MET A 206 -6.35 -11.04 18.29
CA MET A 206 -6.26 -9.77 17.57
C MET A 206 -5.69 -10.06 16.19
N TYR A 207 -6.16 -9.32 15.19
CA TYR A 207 -5.63 -9.43 13.84
C TYR A 207 -4.90 -8.14 13.47
N ARG A 208 -3.69 -8.26 12.94
CA ARG A 208 -2.97 -7.13 12.36
C ARG A 208 -3.12 -7.28 10.86
N ILE A 209 -3.87 -6.36 10.27
CA ILE A 209 -4.06 -6.31 8.83
C ILE A 209 -3.00 -5.37 8.29
N THR A 210 -2.19 -5.88 7.35
CA THR A 210 -1.29 -5.05 6.57
C THR A 210 -1.78 -5.03 5.13
N ALA A 211 -2.04 -3.84 4.59
CA ALA A 211 -2.51 -3.66 3.23
C ALA A 211 -1.49 -2.87 2.40
N ARG A 212 -1.27 -3.28 1.16
CA ARG A 212 -0.37 -2.65 0.20
C ARG A 212 -1.16 -2.21 -1.02
N GLY A 213 -1.14 -0.91 -1.28
CA GLY A 213 -1.74 -0.29 -2.46
C GLY A 213 -0.71 0.15 -3.48
N PHE A 214 -1.13 0.18 -4.73
CA PHE A 214 -0.33 0.62 -5.88
C PHE A 214 -1.01 1.80 -6.56
N GLY A 215 -0.24 2.83 -6.90
CA GLY A 215 -0.74 3.99 -7.65
C GLY A 215 -0.91 3.68 -9.14
N TYR A 216 -0.98 4.71 -9.98
CA TYR A 216 -0.89 4.62 -11.44
C TYR A 216 0.42 3.98 -11.91
N SER A 217 1.48 4.08 -11.13
CA SER A 217 2.77 3.40 -11.36
C SER A 217 2.93 2.21 -10.41
N ALA A 218 3.45 1.09 -10.91
CA ALA A 218 3.78 -0.08 -10.08
C ALA A 218 4.91 0.20 -9.08
N ASN A 219 5.69 1.27 -9.30
CA ASN A 219 6.75 1.72 -8.40
C ASN A 219 6.22 2.59 -7.24
N THR A 220 4.99 3.10 -7.35
CA THR A 220 4.37 3.90 -6.29
C THR A 220 3.55 2.99 -5.41
N GLN A 221 4.10 2.70 -4.23
CA GLN A 221 3.52 1.76 -3.28
C GLN A 221 3.30 2.44 -1.93
N VAL A 222 2.15 2.18 -1.33
CA VAL A 222 1.82 2.61 0.03
C VAL A 222 1.42 1.39 0.83
N VAL A 223 1.98 1.26 2.04
CA VAL A 223 1.64 0.20 2.99
C VAL A 223 0.93 0.84 4.17
N LEU A 224 -0.24 0.30 4.51
CA LEU A 224 -1.05 0.70 5.67
C LEU A 224 -1.21 -0.51 6.60
N GLN A 225 -1.35 -0.23 7.89
CA GLN A 225 -1.51 -1.26 8.90
C GLN A 225 -2.57 -0.86 9.91
N THR A 226 -3.42 -1.80 10.28
CA THR A 226 -4.43 -1.63 11.34
C THR A 226 -4.47 -2.86 12.23
N VAL A 227 -5.00 -2.69 13.44
CA VAL A 227 -5.34 -3.80 14.33
C VAL A 227 -6.86 -3.91 14.36
N PHE A 228 -7.36 -5.08 14.00
CA PHE A 228 -8.78 -5.39 13.93
C PHE A 228 -9.19 -6.37 15.03
N PHE A 229 -10.37 -6.11 15.60
CA PHE A 229 -11.00 -6.86 16.66
C PHE A 229 -12.40 -7.26 16.18
N PRO A 230 -12.66 -8.55 15.88
CA PRO A 230 -14.00 -9.00 15.52
C PRO A 230 -14.97 -8.98 16.71
#